data_AF-A0A0D0C8C1-F1
#
_entry.id   AF-A0A0D0C8C1-F1
#
_cell.length_a   1.000
_cell.length_b   1.000
_cell.length_c   1.000
_cell.angle_alpha   90.00
_cell.angle_beta   90.00
_cell.angle_gamma   90.00
#
_symmetry.space_group_name_H-M   'P 1'
#
loop_
_entity.id
_entity.type
_entity.pdbx_description
1 polymer ?
#
loop_
_entity_poly.entity_id
_entity_poly.type
_entity_poly.pdbx_seq_one_letter_code
_entity_poly.pdbx_strand_id
1 'polypeptide(L)'
;MITPGEKRSVPFLLLLLSSLISTPVNAEGNVTCSGAGMDWYISQVGETPCTTYQRLRQICNPNFEVGIMNTTTPPDSCDDGSADCCCNSVAFSLAMLCLNCQQNISSSAGHDAGAGAFQAYLNDNGTDKTCFPETVESLPLNVQATVCKQNISIFNDLYNLVWSDGSW
;
A
#
# COMPACT_ATOMS: atom_id res chain seq x y z
N MET A 1 71.17 26.61 26.83
CA MET A 1 70.58 25.68 27.81
C MET A 1 69.11 26.03 27.93
N ILE A 2 68.27 25.01 27.75
CA ILE A 2 66.82 25.06 27.63
C ILE A 2 66.23 24.75 29.01
N THR A 3 65.25 25.52 29.46
CA THR A 3 64.16 24.99 30.30
C THR A 3 62.83 25.67 29.93
N PRO A 4 61.73 24.92 29.78
CA PRO A 4 60.52 25.37 29.11
C PRO A 4 59.41 25.82 30.08
N GLY A 5 58.51 26.65 29.55
CA GLY A 5 57.34 27.19 30.24
C GLY A 5 56.28 26.15 30.63
N GLU A 6 55.68 26.42 31.77
CA GLU A 6 54.60 25.71 32.44
C GLU A 6 53.32 25.67 31.60
N LYS A 7 52.85 24.48 31.23
CA LYS A 7 51.58 24.28 30.51
C LYS A 7 50.45 24.03 31.50
N ARG A 8 49.49 24.96 31.54
CA ARG A 8 48.19 24.79 32.22
C ARG A 8 47.40 23.64 31.56
N SER A 9 47.13 22.59 32.34
CA SER A 9 46.17 21.54 31.97
C SER A 9 44.73 22.08 32.08
N VAL A 10 44.03 22.12 30.95
CA VAL A 10 42.57 22.30 30.89
C VAL A 10 41.96 20.91 30.67
N PRO A 11 41.11 20.38 31.57
CA PRO A 11 40.44 19.12 31.32
C PRO A 11 39.33 19.36 30.28
N PHE A 12 39.51 18.80 29.09
CA PHE A 12 38.46 18.68 28.07
C PHE A 12 37.44 17.64 28.56
N LEU A 13 36.37 18.11 29.21
CA LEU A 13 35.22 17.28 29.55
C LEU A 13 34.32 17.15 28.29
N LEU A 14 34.52 16.07 27.53
CA LEU A 14 33.68 15.69 26.40
C LEU A 14 32.33 15.17 26.91
N LEU A 15 31.29 16.01 26.85
CA LEU A 15 29.89 15.61 27.02
C LEU A 15 29.40 15.00 25.70
N LEU A 16 29.38 13.66 25.62
CA LEU A 16 28.70 12.92 24.56
C LEU A 16 27.19 12.92 24.87
N LEU A 17 26.43 13.85 24.28
CA LEU A 17 24.98 13.75 24.21
C LEU A 17 24.61 12.66 23.20
N SER A 18 24.31 11.46 23.69
CA SER A 18 23.70 10.40 22.90
C SER A 18 22.23 10.76 22.63
N SER A 19 21.97 11.38 21.48
CA SER A 19 20.62 11.54 20.95
C SER A 19 20.08 10.16 20.56
N LEU A 20 19.20 9.58 21.38
CA LEU A 20 18.35 8.46 20.95
C LEU A 20 17.39 9.02 19.90
N ILE A 21 17.75 8.89 18.63
CA ILE A 21 16.80 9.09 17.53
C ILE A 21 15.85 7.89 17.62
N SER A 22 14.68 8.09 18.20
CA SER A 22 13.56 7.17 18.04
C SER A 22 13.14 7.22 16.58
N THR A 23 13.70 6.34 15.76
CA THR A 23 13.09 6.02 14.47
C THR A 23 11.70 5.47 14.79
N PRO A 24 10.61 6.01 14.22
CA PRO A 24 9.34 5.31 14.28
C PRO A 24 9.56 3.95 13.62
N VAL A 25 9.60 2.88 14.42
CA VAL A 25 9.42 1.53 13.93
C VAL A 25 7.95 1.47 13.54
N ASN A 26 7.64 1.83 12.30
CA ASN A 26 6.49 1.20 11.67
C ASN A 26 6.84 -0.29 11.68
N ALA A 27 6.09 -1.10 12.42
CA ALA A 27 6.10 -2.53 12.15
C ALA A 27 5.98 -2.65 10.63
N GLU A 28 6.92 -3.33 9.97
CA GLU A 28 6.88 -3.58 8.53
C GLU A 28 5.69 -4.53 8.28
N GLY A 29 4.49 -4.00 8.49
CA GLY A 29 3.22 -4.71 8.59
C GLY A 29 2.86 -5.33 7.26
N ASN A 30 1.63 -5.80 7.12
CA ASN A 30 1.21 -6.58 5.95
C ASN A 30 1.25 -5.80 4.61
N VAL A 31 1.90 -4.63 4.57
CA VAL A 31 2.25 -3.86 3.39
C VAL A 31 3.59 -4.25 2.75
N THR A 32 4.48 -4.98 3.43
CA THR A 32 5.75 -5.45 2.86
C THR A 32 5.56 -6.72 2.03
N CYS A 33 6.22 -6.82 0.88
CA CYS A 33 6.17 -8.05 0.07
C CYS A 33 7.06 -9.14 0.64
N SER A 34 6.61 -10.39 0.55
CA SER A 34 7.36 -11.57 1.01
C SER A 34 8.54 -11.94 0.10
N GLY A 35 8.74 -11.23 -1.01
CA GLY A 35 9.87 -11.38 -1.93
C GLY A 35 9.73 -10.52 -3.19
N ALA A 36 10.44 -10.90 -4.25
CA ALA A 36 10.63 -10.12 -5.47
C ALA A 36 9.49 -10.20 -6.51
N GLY A 37 8.41 -10.96 -6.23
CA GLY A 37 7.30 -11.15 -7.19
C GLY A 37 6.67 -9.84 -7.70
N MET A 38 6.77 -8.76 -6.91
CA MET A 38 6.20 -7.45 -7.21
C MET A 38 7.25 -6.36 -7.50
N ASP A 39 8.52 -6.73 -7.75
CA ASP A 39 9.59 -5.78 -8.08
C ASP A 39 9.27 -4.97 -9.34
N TRP A 40 8.56 -5.55 -10.31
CA TRP A 40 8.12 -4.83 -11.51
C TRP A 40 7.22 -3.64 -11.14
N TYR A 41 6.28 -3.82 -10.21
CA TYR A 41 5.38 -2.76 -9.76
C TYR A 41 6.16 -1.71 -8.97
N ILE A 42 6.98 -2.18 -8.02
CA ILE A 42 7.81 -1.31 -7.18
C ILE A 42 8.75 -0.46 -8.04
N SER A 43 9.31 -1.01 -9.12
CA SER A 43 10.18 -0.26 -10.04
C SER A 43 9.48 0.89 -10.76
N GLN A 44 8.16 0.77 -11.00
CA GLN A 44 7.37 1.80 -11.68
C GLN A 44 6.78 2.82 -10.70
N VAL A 45 6.35 2.35 -9.52
CA VAL A 45 5.54 3.12 -8.57
C VAL A 45 6.37 3.67 -7.40
N GLY A 46 7.46 2.99 -7.02
CA GLY A 46 8.33 3.37 -5.90
C GLY A 46 7.90 2.85 -4.53
N GLU A 47 6.77 2.15 -4.45
CA GLU A 47 6.27 1.50 -3.23
C GLU A 47 5.61 0.15 -3.55
N THR A 48 5.35 -0.67 -2.53
CA THR A 48 4.65 -1.96 -2.70
C THR A 48 3.19 -1.73 -3.09
N PRO A 49 2.55 -2.63 -3.85
CA PRO A 49 1.13 -2.52 -4.16
C PRO A 49 0.24 -2.50 -2.91
N CYS A 50 0.65 -3.18 -1.83
CA CYS A 50 -0.05 -3.11 -0.55
C CYS A 50 0.05 -1.73 0.10
N THR A 51 1.21 -1.07 0.02
CA THR A 51 1.36 0.31 0.51
C THR A 51 0.46 1.25 -0.27
N THR A 52 0.45 1.14 -1.61
CA THR A 52 -0.45 1.93 -2.46
C THR A 52 -1.91 1.67 -2.11
N TYR A 53 -2.31 0.41 -1.92
CA TYR A 53 -3.68 0.04 -1.56
C TYR A 53 -4.09 0.65 -0.21
N GLN A 54 -3.22 0.53 0.81
CA GLN A 54 -3.46 1.11 2.12
C GLN A 54 -3.65 2.62 2.02
N ARG A 55 -2.74 3.32 1.32
CA ARG A 55 -2.80 4.78 1.16
C ARG A 55 -4.06 5.22 0.41
N LEU A 56 -4.51 4.46 -0.59
CA LEU A 56 -5.75 4.73 -1.31
C LEU A 56 -6.96 4.64 -0.38
N ARG A 57 -7.10 3.55 0.39
CA ARG A 57 -8.19 3.37 1.37
C ARG A 57 -8.15 4.44 2.48
N GLN A 58 -6.94 4.84 2.90
CA GLN A 58 -6.73 5.87 3.91
C GLN A 58 -7.23 7.27 3.52
N ILE A 59 -7.49 7.53 2.24
CA ILE A 59 -8.17 8.75 1.80
C ILE A 59 -9.58 8.85 2.43
N CYS A 60 -10.29 7.72 2.52
CA CYS A 60 -11.66 7.65 3.05
C CYS A 60 -11.72 7.14 4.51
N ASN A 61 -10.76 6.30 4.89
CA ASN A 61 -10.67 5.71 6.23
C ASN A 61 -9.23 5.85 6.76
N PRO A 62 -8.87 6.96 7.44
CA PRO A 62 -7.49 7.23 7.86
C PRO A 62 -6.85 6.17 8.75
N ASN A 63 -7.65 5.32 9.40
CA ASN A 63 -7.18 4.23 10.26
C ASN A 63 -7.13 2.89 9.54
N PHE A 64 -7.41 2.85 8.24
CA PHE A 64 -7.32 1.62 7.45
C PHE A 64 -5.87 1.13 7.44
N GLU A 65 -5.69 -0.13 7.80
CA GLU A 65 -4.42 -0.83 7.73
C GLU A 65 -4.64 -2.11 6.94
N VAL A 66 -3.71 -2.42 6.04
CA VAL A 66 -3.76 -3.67 5.29
C VAL A 66 -3.50 -4.84 6.23
N GLY A 67 -4.43 -5.78 6.24
CA GLY A 67 -4.31 -7.08 6.91
C GLY A 67 -3.55 -8.11 6.09
N ILE A 68 -3.49 -9.34 6.60
CA ILE A 68 -3.10 -10.49 5.78
C ILE A 68 -4.24 -10.76 4.79
N MET A 69 -3.92 -10.75 3.49
CA MET A 69 -4.87 -10.92 2.40
C MET A 69 -5.39 -12.36 2.33
N ASN A 70 -6.69 -12.50 2.03
CA ASN A 70 -7.30 -13.80 1.84
C ASN A 70 -6.81 -14.43 0.53
N THR A 71 -6.32 -15.67 0.57
CA THR A 71 -5.92 -16.41 -0.63
C THR A 71 -7.11 -16.95 -1.42
N THR A 72 -8.31 -16.97 -0.83
CA THR A 72 -9.57 -17.21 -1.53
C THR A 72 -10.12 -15.87 -2.01
N THR A 73 -10.12 -15.66 -3.32
CA THR A 73 -10.50 -14.38 -3.94
C THR A 73 -12.00 -14.08 -3.76
N PRO A 74 -12.39 -12.83 -3.47
CA PRO A 74 -11.53 -11.64 -3.40
C PRO A 74 -10.68 -11.60 -2.11
N PRO A 75 -9.46 -11.01 -2.16
CA PRO A 75 -8.53 -11.00 -1.04
C PRO A 75 -8.95 -10.08 0.12
N ASP A 76 -9.84 -9.13 -0.18
CA ASP A 76 -10.40 -8.15 0.74
C ASP A 76 -11.86 -7.84 0.32
N SER A 77 -12.52 -6.94 1.02
CA SER A 77 -13.86 -6.43 0.70
C SER A 77 -13.94 -4.91 0.83
N CYS A 78 -14.84 -4.28 0.08
CA CYS A 78 -15.10 -2.84 0.19
C CYS A 78 -16.05 -2.56 1.36
N ASP A 79 -15.51 -2.63 2.57
CA ASP A 79 -16.23 -2.53 3.84
C ASP A 79 -16.12 -1.15 4.52
N ASP A 80 -15.45 -0.17 3.89
CA ASP A 80 -15.32 1.18 4.43
C ASP A 80 -16.70 1.87 4.63
N GLY A 81 -16.73 2.82 5.56
CA GLY A 81 -17.90 3.69 5.77
C GLY A 81 -18.14 4.68 4.62
N SER A 82 -17.12 4.94 3.79
CA SER A 82 -17.21 5.72 2.56
C SER A 82 -16.70 4.89 1.39
N ALA A 83 -17.60 4.64 0.43
CA ALA A 83 -17.36 3.71 -0.67
C ALA A 83 -16.37 4.25 -1.71
N ASP A 84 -16.17 5.56 -1.84
CA ASP A 84 -15.43 6.16 -2.95
C ASP A 84 -14.00 5.59 -3.14
N CYS A 85 -13.30 5.28 -2.04
CA CYS A 85 -11.91 4.81 -2.09
C CYS A 85 -11.75 3.31 -2.30
N CYS A 86 -12.83 2.52 -2.16
CA CYS A 86 -12.78 1.06 -2.34
C CYS A 86 -13.71 0.56 -3.43
N CYS A 87 -14.79 1.26 -3.76
CA CYS A 87 -15.84 0.84 -4.68
C CYS A 87 -15.47 1.12 -6.14
N ASN A 88 -14.30 0.65 -6.54
CA ASN A 88 -13.78 0.85 -7.87
C ASN A 88 -12.82 -0.26 -8.28
N SER A 89 -12.65 -0.45 -9.58
CA SER A 89 -11.78 -1.51 -10.11
C SER A 89 -10.31 -1.31 -9.73
N VAL A 90 -9.83 -0.06 -9.67
CA VAL A 90 -8.43 0.25 -9.34
C VAL A 90 -8.07 -0.25 -7.93
N ALA A 91 -8.95 0.00 -6.95
CA ALA A 91 -8.80 -0.49 -5.58
C ALA A 91 -8.81 -2.02 -5.54
N PHE A 92 -9.73 -2.66 -6.27
CA PHE A 92 -9.76 -4.12 -6.36
C PHE A 92 -8.48 -4.70 -6.97
N SER A 93 -7.98 -4.14 -8.07
CA SER A 93 -6.73 -4.58 -8.67
C SER A 93 -5.54 -4.39 -7.74
N LEU A 94 -5.48 -3.29 -6.99
CA LEU A 94 -4.45 -3.07 -5.98
C LEU A 94 -4.53 -4.10 -4.84
N ALA A 95 -5.73 -4.51 -4.41
CA ALA A 95 -5.91 -5.58 -3.44
C ALA A 95 -5.40 -6.94 -3.96
N MET A 96 -5.68 -7.28 -5.22
CA MET A 96 -5.14 -8.48 -5.88
C MET A 96 -3.62 -8.45 -6.00
N LEU A 97 -3.05 -7.31 -6.39
CA LEU A 97 -1.60 -7.12 -6.43
C LEU A 97 -0.97 -7.18 -5.02
N CYS A 98 -1.68 -6.71 -4.00
CA CYS A 98 -1.25 -6.85 -2.63
C CYS A 98 -1.25 -8.31 -2.15
N LEU A 99 -2.26 -9.10 -2.52
CA LEU A 99 -2.22 -10.55 -2.29
C LEU A 99 -0.98 -11.17 -2.93
N ASN A 100 -0.69 -10.88 -4.20
CA ASN A 100 0.51 -11.39 -4.88
C ASN A 100 1.81 -10.93 -4.20
N CYS A 101 1.86 -9.71 -3.70
CA CYS A 101 2.97 -9.17 -2.89
C CYS A 101 3.18 -9.99 -1.61
N GLN A 102 2.12 -10.26 -0.85
CA GLN A 102 2.20 -11.04 0.39
C GLN A 102 2.53 -12.51 0.15
N GLN A 103 2.12 -13.08 -0.98
CA GLN A 103 2.41 -14.47 -1.35
C GLN A 103 3.73 -14.66 -2.11
N ASN A 104 4.44 -13.57 -2.44
CA ASN A 104 5.64 -13.57 -3.29
C ASN A 104 5.39 -14.27 -4.65
N ILE A 105 4.26 -13.95 -5.28
CA ILE A 105 3.88 -14.50 -6.58
C ILE A 105 4.13 -13.45 -7.66
N SER A 106 4.84 -13.84 -8.71
CA SER A 106 5.15 -12.98 -9.86
C SER A 106 4.06 -13.01 -10.92
N SER A 107 4.06 -12.00 -11.79
CA SER A 107 3.12 -11.79 -12.90
C SER A 107 3.00 -12.92 -13.94
N SER A 108 3.89 -13.92 -13.94
CA SER A 108 3.79 -15.08 -14.82
C SER A 108 2.95 -16.24 -14.26
N ALA A 109 2.48 -16.16 -13.02
CA ALA A 109 1.66 -17.17 -12.34
C ALA A 109 0.84 -16.56 -11.18
N GLY A 110 0.22 -15.39 -11.41
CA GLY A 110 -0.53 -14.64 -10.40
C GLY A 110 -1.63 -15.45 -9.71
N HIS A 111 -2.04 -15.03 -8.51
CA HIS A 111 -3.39 -15.36 -8.06
C HIS A 111 -4.37 -14.59 -8.94
N ASP A 112 -4.89 -15.26 -9.96
CA ASP A 112 -5.94 -14.71 -10.82
C ASP A 112 -7.29 -14.84 -10.08
N ALA A 113 -8.06 -13.76 -10.09
CA ALA A 113 -9.41 -13.77 -9.56
C ALA A 113 -10.35 -14.34 -10.63
N GLY A 114 -11.13 -15.36 -10.24
CA GLY A 114 -12.16 -15.92 -11.12
C GLY A 114 -13.26 -14.91 -11.44
N ALA A 115 -14.04 -15.22 -12.49
CA ALA A 115 -15.19 -14.40 -12.87
C ALA A 115 -16.14 -14.15 -11.69
N GLY A 116 -16.49 -12.89 -11.45
CA GLY A 116 -17.37 -12.46 -10.36
C GLY A 116 -16.67 -12.11 -9.05
N ALA A 117 -15.34 -12.31 -8.94
CA ALA A 117 -14.60 -11.91 -7.73
C ALA A 117 -14.68 -10.39 -7.46
N PHE A 118 -14.66 -9.56 -8.51
CA PHE A 118 -14.88 -8.12 -8.35
C PHE A 118 -16.27 -7.82 -7.80
N GLN A 119 -17.33 -8.44 -8.32
CA GLN A 119 -18.68 -8.29 -7.78
C GLN A 119 -18.78 -8.76 -6.32
N ALA A 120 -18.09 -9.84 -5.95
CA ALA A 120 -18.02 -10.29 -4.57
C ALA A 120 -17.31 -9.25 -3.68
N TYR A 121 -16.23 -8.63 -4.16
CA TYR A 121 -15.53 -7.55 -3.46
C TYR A 121 -16.41 -6.32 -3.22
N LEU A 122 -17.24 -5.93 -4.21
CA LEU A 122 -18.17 -4.81 -4.11
C LEU A 122 -19.35 -5.09 -3.16
N ASN A 123 -19.77 -6.35 -3.04
CA ASN A 123 -20.88 -6.79 -2.19
C ASN A 123 -20.42 -7.33 -0.84
N ASP A 124 -19.19 -7.01 -0.41
CA ASP A 124 -18.62 -7.47 0.86
C ASP A 124 -18.78 -8.99 1.06
N ASN A 125 -18.34 -9.73 0.05
CA ASN A 125 -18.43 -11.19 -0.06
C ASN A 125 -19.86 -11.76 0.07
N GLY A 126 -20.85 -11.01 -0.42
CA GLY A 126 -22.26 -11.44 -0.46
C GLY A 126 -23.08 -11.04 0.76
N THR A 127 -22.63 -10.06 1.56
CA THR A 127 -23.51 -9.40 2.52
C THR A 127 -24.50 -8.47 1.78
N ASP A 128 -25.54 -7.99 2.49
CA ASP A 128 -26.50 -7.02 1.92
C ASP A 128 -25.86 -5.62 1.69
N LYS A 129 -24.56 -5.46 1.98
CA LYS A 129 -23.82 -4.22 1.78
C LYS A 129 -23.23 -4.21 0.36
N THR A 130 -23.95 -3.58 -0.56
CA THR A 130 -23.43 -3.23 -1.88
C THR A 130 -22.80 -1.85 -1.82
N CYS A 131 -21.56 -1.70 -2.27
CA CYS A 131 -20.98 -0.39 -2.47
C CYS A 131 -21.56 0.27 -3.74
N PHE A 132 -21.98 1.53 -3.66
CA PHE A 132 -22.54 2.25 -4.80
C PHE A 132 -22.37 3.77 -4.62
N PRO A 133 -22.08 4.56 -5.68
CA PRO A 133 -21.84 4.12 -7.06
C PRO A 133 -20.46 3.49 -7.25
N GLU A 134 -20.40 2.42 -8.07
CA GLU A 134 -19.14 1.80 -8.49
C GLU A 134 -18.52 2.54 -9.67
N THR A 135 -17.18 2.64 -9.69
CA THR A 135 -16.45 3.15 -10.87
C THR A 135 -15.52 2.08 -11.43
N VAL A 136 -15.67 1.78 -12.72
CA VAL A 136 -14.80 0.86 -13.46
C VAL A 136 -13.80 1.70 -14.25
N GLU A 137 -12.56 1.20 -14.37
CA GLU A 137 -11.47 1.83 -15.12
C GLU A 137 -11.11 3.25 -14.66
N SER A 138 -11.54 3.63 -13.45
CA SER A 138 -11.40 4.98 -12.94
C SER A 138 -11.56 5.04 -11.43
N LEU A 139 -11.02 6.11 -10.85
CA LEU A 139 -11.35 6.56 -9.50
C LEU A 139 -12.39 7.68 -9.57
N PRO A 140 -13.25 7.83 -8.55
CA PRO A 140 -14.09 9.02 -8.41
C PRO A 140 -13.25 10.30 -8.44
N LEU A 141 -13.77 11.38 -9.02
CA LEU A 141 -13.00 12.62 -9.25
C LEU A 141 -12.38 13.21 -7.97
N ASN A 142 -13.10 13.14 -6.85
CA ASN A 142 -12.61 13.58 -5.54
C ASN A 142 -11.45 12.71 -5.03
N VAL A 143 -11.52 11.40 -5.25
CA VAL A 143 -10.46 10.46 -4.89
C VAL A 143 -9.25 10.69 -5.79
N GLN A 144 -9.44 10.79 -7.11
CA GLN A 144 -8.35 11.06 -8.06
C GLN A 144 -7.61 12.37 -7.74
N ALA A 145 -8.34 13.45 -7.43
CA ALA A 145 -7.73 14.71 -7.01
C ALA A 145 -6.91 14.56 -5.72
N THR A 146 -7.37 13.73 -4.79
CA THR A 146 -6.68 13.48 -3.53
C THR A 146 -5.46 12.58 -3.71
N VAL A 147 -5.53 11.55 -4.55
CA VAL A 147 -4.39 10.72 -4.99
C VAL A 147 -3.27 11.61 -5.54
N CYS A 148 -3.60 12.54 -6.45
CA CYS A 148 -2.65 13.50 -6.97
C CYS A 148 -2.09 14.42 -5.87
N LYS A 149 -2.93 14.95 -5.00
CA LYS A 149 -2.52 15.86 -3.90
C LYS A 149 -1.61 15.18 -2.87
N GLN A 150 -1.84 13.90 -2.59
CA GLN A 150 -1.08 13.12 -1.61
C GLN A 150 0.11 12.38 -2.24
N ASN A 151 0.38 12.59 -3.52
CA ASN A 151 1.45 11.92 -4.26
C ASN A 151 1.39 10.38 -4.09
N ILE A 152 0.19 9.82 -4.30
CA ILE A 152 -0.02 8.38 -4.35
C ILE A 152 0.13 7.99 -5.83
N SER A 153 1.20 7.27 -6.14
CA SER A 153 1.45 6.79 -7.49
C SER A 153 0.69 5.48 -7.71
N ILE A 154 -0.06 5.37 -8.81
CA ILE A 154 -0.78 4.15 -9.19
C ILE A 154 -0.32 3.77 -10.59
N PHE A 155 0.00 2.50 -10.81
CA PHE A 155 0.39 2.01 -12.11
C PHE A 155 -0.75 2.19 -13.12
N ASN A 156 -0.48 2.89 -14.22
CA ASN A 156 -1.52 3.38 -15.13
C ASN A 156 -2.36 2.26 -15.77
N ASP A 157 -1.80 1.07 -15.99
CA ASP A 157 -2.56 -0.02 -16.63
C ASP A 157 -3.71 -0.51 -15.74
N LEU A 158 -3.68 -0.26 -14.43
CA LEU A 158 -4.80 -0.57 -13.52
C LEU A 158 -6.06 0.23 -13.84
N TYR A 159 -5.94 1.37 -14.52
CA TYR A 159 -7.08 2.15 -15.00
C TYR A 159 -7.71 1.59 -16.28
N ASN A 160 -7.10 0.60 -16.93
CA ASN A 160 -7.63 -0.02 -18.16
C ASN A 160 -7.70 -1.54 -18.05
N LEU A 161 -7.65 -2.07 -16.82
CA LEU A 161 -7.64 -3.49 -16.56
C LEU A 161 -9.08 -4.01 -16.47
N VAL A 162 -9.62 -4.52 -17.58
CA VAL A 162 -10.88 -5.24 -17.62
C VAL A 162 -10.74 -6.40 -18.60
N TRP A 163 -10.90 -7.63 -18.11
CA TRP A 163 -10.87 -8.83 -18.94
C TRP A 163 -12.28 -9.21 -19.41
N SER A 164 -12.40 -9.67 -20.65
CA SER A 164 -13.71 -9.93 -21.26
C SER A 164 -14.45 -11.14 -20.70
N ASP A 165 -13.76 -12.04 -20.00
CA ASP A 165 -14.35 -13.19 -19.30
C ASP A 165 -14.75 -12.89 -17.85
N GLY A 166 -14.51 -11.66 -17.39
CA GLY A 166 -14.81 -11.19 -16.04
C GLY A 166 -13.80 -11.63 -14.98
N SER A 167 -12.71 -12.29 -15.37
CA SER A 167 -11.56 -12.58 -14.50
C SER A 167 -10.70 -11.33 -14.25
N TRP A 168 -9.74 -11.40 -13.32
CA TRP A 168 -8.89 -10.28 -12.89
C TRP A 168 -7.47 -10.70 -12.52
#